data_AF-A0A4Q9RQT4-F1
#
_entry.id   AF-A0A4Q9RQT4-F1
#
_cell.length_a   1.000
_cell.length_b   1.000
_cell.length_c   1.000
_cell.angle_alpha   90.00
_cell.angle_beta   90.00
_cell.angle_gamma   90.00
#
_symmetry.space_group_name_H-M   'P 1'
#
loop_
_entity.id
_entity.type
_entity.pdbx_description
1 polymer ?
#
loop_
_entity_poly.entity_id
_entity_poly.type
_entity_poly.pdbx_seq_one_letter_code
_entity_poly.pdbx_strand_id
1 'polypeptide(L)'
;MATYKKRGYKPKTKEEKVEAIEEHSTTAEVFNTLDETASKTEEWAVKNQNYIYIIVGVAVAVILGYLGYNKFVAEPKAGEAMNEMYKAQQYFDQAVNGVEKDSLYTLALNGGEGKYGMVDIADKYSGTPAGNLANYYAGMAYLNLNKYSEAISYLNNFSSDDIMLAPLAKGGIGDAFVQLNQPKDAMDYYEQAIAISNNEFTTPLYLYKAGTLALSQGENQKALNYFTRIKEEFSASNEASNIDVLIGKAEASL
;
A
#
# COMPACT_ATOMS: atom_id res chain seq x y z
N MET A 1 -45.78 -67.80 -33.19
CA MET A 1 -46.65 -67.39 -32.06
C MET A 1 -46.56 -65.88 -31.93
N ALA A 2 -47.68 -65.17 -32.02
CA ALA A 2 -47.71 -63.72 -32.02
C ALA A 2 -47.41 -63.15 -30.62
N THR A 3 -46.40 -62.30 -30.52
CA THR A 3 -46.10 -61.52 -29.31
C THR A 3 -47.14 -60.41 -29.15
N TYR A 4 -47.94 -60.52 -28.10
CA TYR A 4 -48.98 -59.54 -27.76
C TYR A 4 -48.32 -58.22 -27.31
N LYS A 5 -48.36 -57.19 -28.16
CA LYS A 5 -48.02 -55.81 -27.75
C LYS A 5 -49.03 -55.37 -26.69
N LYS A 6 -48.59 -55.31 -25.42
CA LYS A 6 -49.38 -54.77 -24.30
C LYS A 6 -49.70 -53.30 -24.64
N ARG A 7 -50.99 -53.01 -24.87
CA ARG A 7 -51.50 -51.65 -25.12
C ARG A 7 -51.06 -50.74 -23.97
N GLY A 8 -50.59 -49.53 -24.33
CA GLY A 8 -50.13 -48.51 -23.38
C GLY A 8 -51.11 -48.32 -22.23
N TYR A 9 -50.58 -48.42 -21.01
CA TYR A 9 -51.29 -48.14 -19.78
C TYR A 9 -51.75 -46.67 -19.81
N LYS A 10 -53.05 -46.44 -19.62
CA LYS A 10 -53.61 -45.08 -19.46
C LYS A 10 -54.05 -44.95 -18.00
N PRO A 11 -53.53 -43.97 -17.24
CA PRO A 11 -53.93 -43.75 -15.84
C PRO A 11 -55.44 -43.48 -15.78
N LYS A 12 -56.13 -44.15 -14.85
CA LYS A 12 -57.61 -44.19 -14.82
C LYS A 12 -58.19 -43.31 -13.72
N THR A 13 -57.48 -43.11 -12.62
CA THR A 13 -57.90 -42.24 -11.52
C THR A 13 -57.40 -40.80 -11.70
N LYS A 14 -57.98 -39.84 -10.98
CA LYS A 14 -57.48 -38.45 -11.01
C LYS A 14 -56.08 -38.36 -10.41
N GLU A 15 -55.80 -39.13 -9.36
CA GLU A 15 -54.49 -39.19 -8.70
C GLU A 15 -53.42 -39.79 -9.62
N GLU A 16 -53.67 -40.94 -10.27
CA GLU A 16 -52.71 -41.52 -11.23
C GLU A 16 -52.41 -40.61 -12.43
N LYS A 17 -53.37 -39.75 -12.81
CA LYS A 17 -53.17 -38.78 -13.90
C LYS A 17 -52.30 -37.60 -13.46
N VAL A 18 -52.37 -37.21 -12.18
CA VAL A 18 -51.52 -36.14 -11.61
C VAL A 18 -50.11 -36.68 -11.41
N GLU A 19 -49.95 -37.88 -10.85
CA GLU A 19 -48.65 -38.54 -10.70
C GLU A 19 -47.95 -38.73 -12.06
N ALA A 20 -48.65 -39.23 -13.08
CA ALA A 20 -48.05 -39.38 -14.42
C ALA A 20 -47.72 -38.05 -15.12
N ILE A 21 -48.34 -36.94 -14.73
CA ILE A 21 -47.99 -35.59 -15.21
C ILE A 21 -46.79 -35.05 -14.44
N GLU A 22 -46.68 -35.28 -13.13
CA GLU A 22 -45.52 -34.92 -12.33
C GLU A 22 -44.27 -35.72 -12.73
N GLU A 23 -44.40 -37.02 -13.03
CA GLU A 23 -43.31 -37.93 -13.40
C GLU A 23 -42.74 -37.68 -14.82
N HIS A 24 -43.51 -36.99 -15.69
CA HIS A 24 -43.10 -36.67 -17.07
C HIS A 24 -43.04 -35.16 -17.38
N SER A 25 -43.30 -34.29 -16.40
CA SER A 25 -43.20 -32.84 -16.55
C SER A 25 -41.82 -32.37 -16.12
N THR A 26 -41.02 -31.89 -17.09
CA THR A 26 -39.74 -31.23 -16.83
C THR A 26 -39.87 -30.05 -15.88
N THR A 27 -41.02 -29.35 -15.87
CA THR A 27 -41.29 -28.30 -14.89
C THR A 27 -41.44 -28.86 -13.48
N ALA A 28 -42.15 -29.98 -13.31
CA ALA A 28 -42.32 -30.62 -11.99
C ALA A 28 -40.99 -31.19 -11.46
N GLU A 29 -40.17 -31.79 -12.33
CA GLU A 29 -38.81 -32.23 -11.98
C GLU A 29 -37.91 -31.07 -11.53
N VAL A 30 -37.97 -29.92 -12.22
CA VAL A 30 -37.25 -28.71 -11.79
C VAL A 30 -37.77 -28.19 -10.45
N PHE A 31 -39.09 -28.16 -10.22
CA PHE A 31 -39.62 -27.74 -8.92
C PHE A 31 -39.24 -28.72 -7.79
N ASN A 32 -39.32 -30.03 -8.03
CA ASN A 32 -38.96 -31.05 -7.04
C ASN A 32 -37.47 -31.03 -6.71
N THR A 33 -36.60 -30.83 -7.71
CA THR A 33 -35.15 -30.70 -7.48
C THR A 33 -34.79 -29.41 -6.75
N LEU A 34 -35.48 -28.31 -7.02
CA LEU A 34 -35.33 -27.06 -6.25
C LEU A 34 -35.79 -27.26 -4.79
N ASP A 35 -36.93 -27.93 -4.58
CA ASP A 35 -37.49 -28.18 -3.24
C ASP A 35 -36.62 -29.16 -2.43
N GLU A 36 -36.12 -30.23 -3.07
CA GLU A 36 -35.19 -31.18 -2.47
C GLU A 36 -33.85 -30.54 -2.13
N THR A 37 -33.33 -29.65 -2.98
CA THR A 37 -32.08 -28.92 -2.72
C THR A 37 -32.25 -27.90 -1.61
N ALA A 38 -33.37 -27.19 -1.57
CA ALA A 38 -33.72 -26.28 -0.48
C ALA A 38 -33.83 -27.05 0.85
N SER A 39 -34.57 -28.16 0.87
CA SER A 39 -34.73 -29.03 2.04
C SER A 39 -33.40 -29.58 2.56
N LYS A 40 -32.49 -30.04 1.67
CA LYS A 40 -31.14 -30.49 2.06
C LYS A 40 -30.28 -29.37 2.65
N THR A 41 -30.43 -28.15 2.14
CA THR A 41 -29.70 -26.97 2.65
C THR A 41 -30.23 -26.56 4.03
N GLU A 42 -31.55 -26.63 4.23
CA GLU A 42 -32.20 -26.38 5.52
C GLU A 42 -31.83 -27.44 6.56
N GLU A 43 -31.91 -28.73 6.22
CA GLU A 43 -31.52 -29.82 7.12
C GLU A 43 -30.04 -29.73 7.52
N TRP A 44 -29.16 -29.39 6.57
CA TRP A 44 -27.75 -29.14 6.86
C TRP A 44 -27.56 -27.94 7.78
N ALA A 45 -28.25 -26.83 7.52
CA ALA A 45 -28.15 -25.62 8.34
C ALA A 45 -28.64 -25.89 9.78
N VAL A 46 -29.77 -26.58 9.94
CA VAL A 46 -30.31 -26.99 11.24
C VAL A 46 -29.34 -27.95 11.95
N LYS A 47 -28.78 -28.93 11.24
CA LYS A 47 -27.82 -29.89 11.80
C LYS A 47 -26.54 -29.22 12.28
N ASN A 48 -26.08 -28.16 11.61
CA ASN A 48 -24.86 -27.43 11.94
C ASN A 48 -25.11 -26.12 12.70
N GLN A 49 -26.35 -25.83 13.08
CA GLN A 49 -26.78 -24.56 13.65
C GLN A 49 -25.94 -24.15 14.88
N ASN A 50 -25.62 -25.10 15.76
CA ASN A 50 -24.78 -24.85 16.94
C ASN A 50 -23.35 -24.43 16.55
N TYR A 51 -22.76 -25.06 15.53
CA TYR A 51 -21.44 -24.67 15.03
C TYR A 51 -21.47 -23.29 14.36
N ILE A 52 -22.52 -23.00 13.58
CA ILE A 52 -22.72 -21.69 12.96
C ILE A 52 -22.80 -20.61 14.04
N TYR A 53 -23.57 -20.81 15.11
CA TYR A 53 -23.64 -19.85 16.22
C TYR A 53 -22.29 -19.63 16.91
N ILE A 54 -21.50 -20.69 17.12
CA ILE A 54 -20.16 -20.56 17.69
C ILE A 54 -19.25 -19.76 16.76
N ILE A 55 -19.22 -20.07 15.46
CA ILE A 55 -18.38 -19.38 14.48
C ILE A 55 -18.77 -17.90 14.39
N VAL A 56 -20.07 -17.60 14.28
CA VAL A 56 -20.57 -16.22 14.24
C VAL A 56 -20.27 -15.50 15.55
N GLY A 57 -20.48 -16.15 16.70
CA GLY A 57 -20.16 -15.59 18.01
C GLY A 57 -18.67 -15.24 18.16
N VAL A 58 -17.78 -16.12 17.71
CA VAL A 58 -16.33 -15.86 17.68
C VAL A 58 -15.99 -14.72 16.73
N ALA A 59 -16.55 -14.71 15.52
CA ALA A 59 -16.32 -13.63 14.56
C ALA A 59 -16.75 -12.26 15.12
N VAL A 60 -17.93 -12.18 15.75
CA VAL A 60 -18.41 -10.97 16.41
C VAL A 60 -17.50 -10.58 17.58
N ALA A 61 -17.07 -11.53 18.41
CA ALA A 61 -16.15 -11.25 19.52
C ALA A 61 -14.80 -10.71 19.03
N VAL A 62 -14.26 -11.24 17.93
CA VAL A 62 -13.03 -10.73 17.31
C VAL A 62 -13.22 -9.31 16.78
N ILE A 63 -14.31 -9.05 16.05
CA ILE A 63 -14.61 -7.71 15.51
C ILE A 63 -14.78 -6.70 16.65
N LEU A 64 -15.55 -7.04 17.69
CA LEU A 64 -15.76 -6.16 18.84
C LEU A 64 -14.47 -5.95 19.64
N GLY A 65 -13.64 -6.99 19.80
CA GLY A 65 -12.32 -6.88 20.41
C GLY A 65 -11.41 -5.92 19.64
N TYR A 66 -11.38 -6.03 18.30
CA TYR A 66 -10.65 -5.13 17.43
C TYR A 66 -11.17 -3.68 17.51
N LEU A 67 -12.48 -3.47 17.42
CA LEU A 67 -13.10 -2.14 17.52
C LEU A 67 -12.86 -1.51 18.89
N GLY A 68 -12.97 -2.30 19.97
CA GLY A 68 -12.70 -1.86 21.33
C GLY A 68 -11.24 -1.45 21.51
N TYR A 69 -10.28 -2.27 21.05
CA TYR A 69 -8.86 -1.91 21.08
C TYR A 69 -8.59 -0.64 20.26
N ASN A 70 -9.14 -0.56 19.04
CA ASN A 70 -8.93 0.60 18.18
C ASN A 70 -9.46 1.89 18.82
N LYS A 71 -10.68 1.84 19.38
CA LYS A 71 -11.35 3.02 19.93
C LYS A 71 -10.79 3.49 21.27
N PHE A 72 -10.43 2.56 22.15
CA PHE A 72 -10.06 2.88 23.54
C PHE A 72 -8.55 2.85 23.80
N VAL A 73 -7.74 2.29 22.89
CA VAL A 73 -6.28 2.19 23.07
C VAL A 73 -5.54 2.83 21.89
N ALA A 74 -5.79 2.38 20.67
CA ALA A 74 -5.01 2.83 19.50
C ALA A 74 -5.27 4.30 19.14
N GLU A 75 -6.54 4.70 19.00
CA GLU A 75 -6.94 6.08 18.67
C GLU A 75 -6.42 7.10 19.70
N PRO A 76 -6.63 6.94 21.03
CA PRO A 76 -6.09 7.87 22.02
C PRO A 76 -4.57 7.96 21.99
N LYS A 77 -3.87 6.82 21.87
CA LYS A 77 -2.41 6.78 21.78
C LYS A 77 -1.90 7.51 20.54
N ALA A 78 -2.58 7.35 19.40
CA ALA A 78 -2.23 8.05 18.16
C ALA A 78 -2.46 9.57 18.29
N GLY A 79 -3.55 10.00 18.93
CA GLY A 79 -3.83 11.42 19.19
C GLY A 79 -2.80 12.07 20.11
N GLU A 80 -2.42 11.38 21.19
CA GLU A 80 -1.36 11.83 22.09
C GLU A 80 -0.01 11.95 21.35
N ALA A 81 0.34 10.93 20.56
CA ALA A 81 1.56 10.91 19.77
C ALA A 81 1.65 12.09 18.79
N MET A 82 0.54 12.41 18.11
CA MET A 82 0.47 13.57 17.21
C MET A 82 0.63 14.89 17.96
N ASN A 83 0.03 15.02 19.14
CA ASN A 83 0.17 16.21 19.96
C ASN A 83 1.62 16.41 20.45
N GLU A 84 2.29 15.33 20.87
CA GLU A 84 3.70 15.40 21.27
C GLU A 84 4.64 15.65 20.08
N MET A 85 4.31 15.16 18.89
CA MET A 85 5.07 15.42 17.65
C MET A 85 5.01 16.88 17.19
N TYR A 86 3.91 17.58 17.49
CA TYR A 86 3.60 18.88 16.88
C TYR A 86 4.77 19.88 16.93
N LYS A 87 5.44 20.01 18.09
CA LYS A 87 6.56 20.94 18.24
C LYS A 87 7.77 20.54 17.41
N ALA A 88 8.10 19.25 17.36
CA ALA A 88 9.18 18.72 16.53
C ALA A 88 8.91 18.96 15.04
N GLN A 89 7.65 18.82 14.60
CA GLN A 89 7.26 19.12 13.23
C GLN A 89 7.43 20.61 12.92
N GLN A 90 7.07 21.51 13.83
CA GLN A 90 7.31 22.95 13.65
C GLN A 90 8.80 23.27 13.47
N TYR A 91 9.69 22.64 14.24
CA TYR A 91 11.13 22.82 14.05
C TYR A 91 11.59 22.31 12.68
N PHE A 92 11.07 21.16 12.23
CA PHE A 92 11.37 20.63 10.90
C PHE A 92 10.89 21.59 9.79
N ASP A 93 9.66 22.07 9.86
CA ASP A 93 9.08 22.99 8.89
C ASP A 93 9.86 24.32 8.84
N GLN A 94 10.33 24.81 9.99
CA GLN A 94 11.23 25.96 10.06
C GLN A 94 12.61 25.65 9.46
N ALA A 95 13.15 24.45 9.65
CA ALA A 95 14.43 24.05 9.07
C ALA A 95 14.38 24.02 7.53
N VAL A 96 13.28 23.53 6.96
CA VAL A 96 13.08 23.50 5.51
C VAL A 96 13.15 24.91 4.91
N ASN A 97 12.53 25.89 5.59
CA ASN A 97 12.34 27.26 5.10
C ASN A 97 13.33 28.30 5.65
N GLY A 98 14.15 27.95 6.65
CA GLY A 98 14.95 28.88 7.44
C GLY A 98 16.42 28.99 7.01
N VAL A 99 17.17 29.80 7.76
CA VAL A 99 18.62 30.04 7.54
C VAL A 99 19.48 29.16 8.46
N GLU A 100 19.06 28.92 9.71
CA GLU A 100 19.78 28.08 10.69
C GLU A 100 19.30 26.61 10.68
N LYS A 101 19.38 25.99 9.50
CA LYS A 101 18.74 24.68 9.23
C LYS A 101 19.23 23.57 10.16
N ASP A 102 20.53 23.45 10.39
CA ASP A 102 21.11 22.34 11.15
C ASP A 102 20.65 22.32 12.62
N SER A 103 20.57 23.50 13.24
CA SER A 103 20.08 23.64 14.62
C SER A 103 18.61 23.23 14.71
N LEU A 104 17.79 23.68 13.75
CA LEU A 104 16.37 23.37 13.69
C LEU A 104 16.11 21.89 13.40
N TYR A 105 16.88 21.25 12.52
CA TYR A 105 16.80 19.79 12.33
C TYR A 105 17.21 19.02 13.58
N THR A 106 18.22 19.51 14.32
CA THR A 106 18.62 18.90 15.59
C THR A 106 17.52 19.00 16.64
N LEU A 107 16.82 20.15 16.71
CA LEU A 107 15.65 20.35 17.58
C LEU A 107 14.47 19.48 17.14
N ALA A 108 14.24 19.33 15.84
CA ALA A 108 13.23 18.41 15.32
C ALA A 108 13.51 16.96 15.72
N LEU A 109 14.77 16.54 15.68
CA LEU A 109 15.19 15.18 16.03
C LEU A 109 15.12 14.89 17.53
N ASN A 110 15.68 15.79 18.34
CA ASN A 110 15.92 15.56 19.78
C ASN A 110 14.86 16.21 20.68
N GLY A 111 14.01 17.08 20.12
CA GLY A 111 13.05 17.86 20.87
C GLY A 111 13.65 19.12 21.47
N GLY A 112 12.79 19.89 22.14
CA GLY A 112 13.12 21.18 22.74
C GLY A 112 12.00 21.64 23.66
N GLU A 113 12.30 22.54 24.59
CA GLU A 113 11.30 23.13 25.51
C GLU A 113 10.51 22.07 26.34
N GLY A 114 11.15 20.94 26.66
CA GLY A 114 10.51 19.83 27.39
C GLY A 114 9.56 18.98 26.54
N LYS A 115 9.57 19.16 25.21
CA LYS A 115 8.82 18.34 24.24
C LYS A 115 9.72 17.32 23.55
N TYR A 116 9.11 16.22 23.15
CA TYR A 116 9.77 15.13 22.43
C TYR A 116 10.22 15.55 21.04
N GLY A 117 11.32 14.94 20.57
CA GLY A 117 11.75 14.99 19.19
C GLY A 117 11.23 13.82 18.36
N MET A 118 11.47 13.84 17.05
CA MET A 118 11.05 12.76 16.14
C MET A 118 11.65 11.41 16.54
N VAL A 119 12.87 11.38 17.09
CA VAL A 119 13.51 10.16 17.60
C VAL A 119 12.71 9.56 18.75
N ASP A 120 12.32 10.38 19.72
CA ASP A 120 11.49 9.94 20.85
C ASP A 120 10.11 9.45 20.40
N ILE A 121 9.48 10.16 19.45
CA ILE A 121 8.13 9.80 18.98
C ILE A 121 8.16 8.48 18.21
N ALA A 122 9.17 8.28 17.35
CA ALA A 122 9.36 7.03 16.61
C ALA A 122 9.52 5.83 17.54
N ASP A 123 10.25 5.98 18.65
CA ASP A 123 10.49 4.92 19.64
C ASP A 123 9.26 4.69 20.53
N LYS A 124 8.79 5.73 21.25
CA LYS A 124 7.74 5.61 22.28
C LYS A 124 6.35 5.34 21.70
N TYR A 125 6.08 5.87 20.51
CA TYR A 125 4.81 5.70 19.82
C TYR A 125 4.93 4.80 18.59
N SER A 126 5.91 3.88 18.59
CA SER A 126 6.01 2.82 17.60
C SER A 126 4.68 2.05 17.45
N GLY A 127 4.34 1.71 16.21
CA GLY A 127 3.07 1.08 15.84
C GLY A 127 1.87 2.04 15.69
N THR A 128 2.05 3.35 15.95
CA THR A 128 1.03 4.37 15.64
C THR A 128 1.33 5.09 14.32
N PRO A 129 0.33 5.73 13.67
CA PRO A 129 0.57 6.56 12.49
C PRO A 129 1.59 7.69 12.75
N ALA A 130 1.59 8.25 13.97
CA ALA A 130 2.56 9.26 14.39
C ALA A 130 3.96 8.68 14.50
N GLY A 131 4.15 7.52 15.15
CA GLY A 131 5.45 6.87 15.21
C GLY A 131 6.02 6.56 13.82
N ASN A 132 5.18 6.09 12.91
CA ASN A 132 5.55 5.89 11.50
C ASN A 132 5.96 7.22 10.83
N LEU A 133 5.15 8.28 10.94
CA LEU A 133 5.47 9.58 10.37
C LEU A 133 6.74 10.20 10.98
N ALA A 134 7.00 9.93 12.27
CA ALA A 134 8.22 10.37 12.95
C ALA A 134 9.47 9.74 12.33
N ASN A 135 9.40 8.48 11.90
CA ASN A 135 10.49 7.83 11.16
C ASN A 135 10.81 8.58 9.86
N TYR A 136 9.79 9.01 9.10
CA TYR A 136 10.00 9.81 7.91
C TYR A 136 10.72 11.13 8.22
N TYR A 137 10.19 11.92 9.15
CA TYR A 137 10.78 13.22 9.51
C TYR A 137 12.18 13.07 10.09
N ALA A 138 12.42 12.08 10.96
CA ALA A 138 13.74 11.81 11.50
C ALA A 138 14.72 11.45 10.39
N GLY A 139 14.32 10.56 9.48
CA GLY A 139 15.14 10.15 8.35
C GLY A 139 15.51 11.32 7.43
N MET A 140 14.55 12.16 7.08
CA MET A 140 14.78 13.37 6.28
C MET A 140 15.65 14.40 7.02
N ALA A 141 15.48 14.58 8.33
CA ALA A 141 16.30 15.49 9.11
C ALA A 141 17.75 15.00 9.18
N TYR A 142 17.96 13.70 9.42
CA TYR A 142 19.30 13.09 9.38
C TYR A 142 19.96 13.22 8.00
N LEU A 143 19.20 13.04 6.92
CA LEU A 143 19.69 13.24 5.56
C LEU A 143 20.22 14.66 5.35
N ASN A 144 19.46 15.67 5.78
CA ASN A 144 19.85 17.08 5.70
C ASN A 144 21.04 17.43 6.61
N LEU A 145 21.22 16.70 7.72
CA LEU A 145 22.38 16.81 8.61
C LEU A 145 23.59 15.97 8.15
N ASN A 146 23.55 15.40 6.95
CA ASN A 146 24.59 14.53 6.39
C ASN A 146 24.89 13.27 7.22
N LYS A 147 23.91 12.81 8.01
CA LYS A 147 23.95 11.59 8.81
C LYS A 147 23.29 10.46 8.06
N TYR A 148 23.96 9.99 7.02
CA TYR A 148 23.36 9.12 6.00
C TYR A 148 22.96 7.74 6.54
N SER A 149 23.75 7.14 7.44
CA SER A 149 23.40 5.83 8.02
C SER A 149 22.14 5.90 8.88
N GLU A 150 22.00 6.94 9.70
CA GLU A 150 20.80 7.19 10.49
C GLU A 150 19.60 7.51 9.59
N ALA A 151 19.80 8.31 8.53
CA ALA A 151 18.77 8.60 7.55
C ALA A 151 18.20 7.32 6.93
N ILE A 152 19.06 6.41 6.47
CA ILE A 152 18.67 5.12 5.91
C ILE A 152 17.91 4.28 6.94
N SER A 153 18.39 4.23 8.19
CA SER A 153 17.74 3.46 9.26
C SER A 153 16.31 3.93 9.52
N TYR A 154 16.11 5.25 9.65
CA TYR A 154 14.79 5.81 9.92
C TYR A 154 13.86 5.75 8.70
N LEU A 155 14.35 6.09 7.50
CA LEU A 155 13.52 6.02 6.29
C LEU A 155 13.13 4.58 5.93
N ASN A 156 13.95 3.57 6.23
CA ASN A 156 13.56 2.16 6.04
C ASN A 156 12.46 1.70 7.02
N ASN A 157 12.36 2.32 8.19
CA ASN A 157 11.30 2.04 9.16
C ASN A 157 9.99 2.79 8.86
N PHE A 158 9.99 3.66 7.84
CA PHE A 158 8.80 4.35 7.36
C PHE A 158 8.14 3.56 6.24
N SER A 159 6.81 3.43 6.31
CA SER A 159 5.98 2.89 5.23
C SER A 159 4.74 3.75 5.04
N SER A 160 4.33 3.96 3.79
CA SER A 160 3.11 4.68 3.45
C SER A 160 2.61 4.25 2.09
N ASP A 161 1.29 4.30 1.91
CA ASP A 161 0.65 4.18 0.59
C ASP A 161 0.47 5.56 -0.07
N ASP A 162 0.92 6.63 0.58
CA ASP A 162 0.86 7.99 0.06
C ASP A 162 1.76 8.15 -1.17
N ILE A 163 1.16 8.59 -2.27
CA ILE A 163 1.79 8.68 -3.58
C ILE A 163 2.93 9.70 -3.66
N MET A 164 3.09 10.57 -2.66
CA MET A 164 4.16 11.56 -2.56
C MET A 164 5.18 11.17 -1.49
N LEU A 165 4.75 10.86 -0.26
CA LEU A 165 5.69 10.55 0.83
C LEU A 165 6.46 9.24 0.59
N ALA A 166 5.82 8.22 0.03
CA ALA A 166 6.46 6.93 -0.17
C ALA A 166 7.62 6.99 -1.19
N PRO A 167 7.46 7.60 -2.39
CA PRO A 167 8.60 7.85 -3.28
C PRO A 167 9.67 8.73 -2.63
N LEU A 168 9.27 9.77 -1.88
CA LEU A 168 10.21 10.68 -1.23
C LEU A 168 11.12 9.95 -0.22
N ALA A 169 10.56 9.04 0.57
CA ALA A 169 11.34 8.24 1.51
C ALA A 169 12.33 7.32 0.80
N LYS A 170 11.89 6.60 -0.23
CA LYS A 170 12.77 5.71 -1.01
C LYS A 170 13.88 6.48 -1.71
N GLY A 171 13.53 7.59 -2.33
CA GLY A 171 14.51 8.45 -2.97
C GLY A 171 15.47 9.13 -1.99
N GLY A 172 15.02 9.49 -0.78
CA GLY A 172 15.89 9.98 0.28
C GLY A 172 16.91 8.93 0.74
N ILE A 173 16.53 7.65 0.78
CA ILE A 173 17.47 6.54 0.99
C ILE A 173 18.45 6.44 -0.17
N GLY A 174 17.97 6.57 -1.41
CA GLY A 174 18.83 6.62 -2.60
C GLY A 174 19.85 7.76 -2.53
N ASP A 175 19.42 8.96 -2.14
CA ASP A 175 20.28 10.13 -1.93
C ASP A 175 21.35 9.85 -0.87
N ALA A 176 20.99 9.22 0.25
CA ALA A 176 21.94 8.82 1.29
C ALA A 176 22.99 7.84 0.75
N PHE A 177 22.59 6.84 -0.05
CA PHE A 177 23.52 5.90 -0.67
C PHE A 177 24.45 6.55 -1.70
N VAL A 178 23.99 7.55 -2.45
CA VAL A 178 24.88 8.35 -3.32
C VAL A 178 25.97 9.01 -2.49
N GLN A 179 25.62 9.64 -1.36
CA GLN A 179 26.60 10.32 -0.50
C GLN A 179 27.58 9.35 0.18
N LEU A 180 27.16 8.10 0.40
CA LEU A 180 28.02 7.02 0.89
C LEU A 180 28.87 6.36 -0.20
N ASN A 181 28.87 6.89 -1.43
CA ASN A 181 29.55 6.30 -2.59
C ASN A 181 29.10 4.86 -2.90
N GLN A 182 27.81 4.58 -2.72
CA GLN A 182 27.17 3.30 -3.02
C GLN A 182 26.17 3.46 -4.18
N PRO A 183 26.66 3.68 -5.42
CA PRO A 183 25.80 4.03 -6.56
C PRO A 183 24.83 2.91 -6.98
N LYS A 184 25.18 1.64 -6.75
CA LYS A 184 24.29 0.51 -7.08
C LYS A 184 23.07 0.48 -6.17
N ASP A 185 23.27 0.62 -4.87
CA ASP A 185 22.18 0.67 -3.88
C ASP A 185 21.34 1.92 -4.10
N ALA A 186 21.97 3.06 -4.37
CA ALA A 186 21.27 4.29 -4.72
C ALA A 186 20.34 4.14 -5.93
N MET A 187 20.83 3.50 -7.00
CA MET A 187 20.05 3.24 -8.20
C MET A 187 18.82 2.39 -7.92
N ASP A 188 18.97 1.31 -7.15
CA ASP A 188 17.86 0.43 -6.77
C ASP A 188 16.76 1.20 -6.02
N TYR A 189 17.14 2.04 -5.06
CA TYR A 189 16.18 2.85 -4.32
C TYR A 189 15.51 3.95 -5.17
N TYR A 190 16.20 4.53 -6.15
CA TYR A 190 15.56 5.44 -7.11
C TYR A 190 14.58 4.71 -8.03
N GLU A 191 14.92 3.52 -8.52
CA GLU A 191 14.01 2.69 -9.32
C GLU A 191 12.77 2.29 -8.51
N GLN A 192 12.94 1.93 -7.23
CA GLN A 192 11.82 1.71 -6.32
C GLN A 192 10.95 2.97 -6.18
N ALA A 193 11.55 4.15 -6.01
CA ALA A 193 10.81 5.41 -5.91
C ALA A 193 10.00 5.72 -7.18
N ILE A 194 10.58 5.51 -8.36
CA ILE A 194 9.92 5.67 -9.67
C ILE A 194 8.75 4.68 -9.82
N ALA A 195 8.88 3.47 -9.29
CA ALA A 195 7.89 2.40 -9.43
C ALA A 195 6.69 2.55 -8.48
N ILE A 196 6.81 3.27 -7.36
CA ILE A 196 5.73 3.43 -6.38
C ILE A 196 4.53 4.16 -6.98
N SER A 197 4.77 5.26 -7.70
CA SER A 197 3.70 6.03 -8.30
C SER A 197 4.16 6.76 -9.56
N ASN A 198 3.23 6.94 -10.49
CA ASN A 198 3.42 7.77 -11.67
C ASN A 198 2.75 9.12 -11.43
N ASN A 199 3.50 10.09 -10.90
CA ASN A 199 3.00 11.43 -10.60
C ASN A 199 3.95 12.52 -11.11
N GLU A 200 3.36 13.68 -11.37
CA GLU A 200 4.01 14.84 -12.01
C GLU A 200 5.14 15.47 -11.19
N PHE A 201 5.34 15.07 -9.94
CA PHE A 201 6.34 15.66 -9.06
C PHE A 201 7.50 14.70 -8.74
N THR A 202 7.23 13.60 -8.05
CA THR A 202 8.32 12.70 -7.60
C THR A 202 8.86 11.82 -8.70
N THR A 203 8.05 11.44 -9.70
CA THR A 203 8.51 10.57 -10.78
C THR A 203 9.57 11.25 -11.65
N PRO A 204 9.36 12.47 -12.20
CA PRO A 204 10.41 13.16 -12.95
C PRO A 204 11.64 13.48 -12.09
N LEU A 205 11.46 13.82 -10.80
CA LEU A 205 12.55 14.04 -9.86
C LEU A 205 13.47 12.82 -9.74
N TYR A 206 12.91 11.62 -9.55
CA TYR A 206 13.71 10.40 -9.39
C TYR A 206 14.20 9.82 -10.70
N LEU A 207 13.49 10.01 -11.81
CA LEU A 207 14.04 9.76 -13.15
C LEU A 207 15.28 10.60 -13.40
N TYR A 208 15.27 11.87 -12.98
CA TYR A 208 16.40 12.77 -13.19
C TYR A 208 17.61 12.34 -12.36
N LYS A 209 17.39 12.03 -11.07
CA LYS A 209 18.43 11.51 -10.17
C LYS A 209 19.00 10.17 -10.65
N ALA A 210 18.14 9.23 -11.08
CA ALA A 210 18.58 7.96 -11.64
C ALA A 210 19.36 8.15 -12.96
N GLY A 211 18.88 9.00 -13.87
CA GLY A 211 19.55 9.31 -15.13
C GLY A 211 20.92 9.95 -14.93
N THR A 212 21.03 10.93 -14.04
CA THR A 212 22.31 11.58 -13.73
C THR A 212 23.30 10.62 -13.06
N LEU A 213 22.82 9.76 -12.15
CA LEU A 213 23.63 8.71 -11.54
C LEU A 213 24.12 7.71 -12.60
N ALA A 214 23.23 7.19 -13.45
CA ALA A 214 23.58 6.28 -14.55
C ALA A 214 24.64 6.89 -15.48
N LEU A 215 24.47 8.15 -15.86
CA LEU A 215 25.42 8.87 -16.72
C LEU A 215 26.80 9.01 -16.04
N SER A 216 26.83 9.26 -14.73
CA SER A 216 28.08 9.34 -13.97
C SER A 216 28.82 7.99 -13.87
N GLN A 217 28.08 6.88 -13.94
CA GLN A 217 28.63 5.52 -13.94
C GLN A 217 29.00 5.03 -15.36
N GLY A 218 28.76 5.84 -16.39
CA GLY A 218 28.98 5.44 -17.79
C GLY A 218 27.88 4.53 -18.36
N GLU A 219 26.76 4.36 -17.64
CA GLU A 219 25.59 3.60 -18.09
C GLU A 219 24.74 4.46 -19.04
N ASN A 220 25.34 4.92 -20.13
CA ASN A 220 24.79 5.97 -21.00
C ASN A 220 23.42 5.60 -21.59
N GLN A 221 23.22 4.33 -21.99
CA GLN A 221 21.93 3.88 -22.51
C GLN A 221 20.83 3.92 -21.44
N LYS A 222 21.17 3.59 -20.20
CA LYS A 222 20.23 3.61 -19.08
C LYS A 222 19.87 5.05 -18.74
N ALA A 223 20.86 5.94 -18.71
CA ALA A 223 20.65 7.38 -18.52
C ALA A 223 19.73 7.97 -19.61
N LEU A 224 20.00 7.65 -20.88
CA LEU A 224 19.19 8.08 -22.01
C LEU A 224 17.72 7.66 -21.82
N ASN A 225 17.46 6.41 -21.45
CA ASN A 225 16.10 5.93 -21.22
C ASN A 225 15.36 6.74 -20.15
N TYR A 226 16.01 7.05 -19.02
CA TYR A 226 15.38 7.88 -17.97
C TYR A 226 15.10 9.30 -18.44
N PHE A 227 16.06 9.93 -19.13
CA PHE A 227 15.89 11.30 -19.60
C PHE A 227 14.82 11.42 -20.69
N THR A 228 14.75 10.44 -21.59
CA THR A 228 13.68 10.37 -22.60
C THR A 228 12.31 10.27 -21.94
N ARG A 229 12.15 9.46 -20.89
CA ARG A 229 10.89 9.41 -20.13
C ARG A 229 10.50 10.76 -19.54
N ILE A 230 11.45 11.53 -18.98
CA ILE A 230 11.17 12.89 -18.50
C ILE A 230 10.65 13.77 -19.63
N LYS A 231 11.29 13.73 -20.80
CA LYS A 231 10.91 14.52 -21.97
C LYS A 231 9.52 14.16 -22.49
N GLU A 232 9.21 12.88 -22.57
CA GLU A 232 7.97 12.36 -23.18
C GLU A 232 6.78 12.37 -22.22
N GLU A 233 6.99 11.98 -20.96
CA GLU A 233 5.91 11.79 -19.97
C GLU A 233 5.71 13.05 -19.10
N PHE A 234 6.76 13.85 -18.85
CA PHE A 234 6.76 14.91 -17.83
C PHE A 234 7.28 16.26 -18.35
N SER A 235 6.91 16.66 -19.57
CA SER A 235 7.44 17.86 -20.23
C SER A 235 7.16 19.17 -19.48
N ALA A 236 6.21 19.18 -18.54
CA ALA A 236 5.88 20.34 -17.70
C ALA A 236 6.64 20.39 -16.37
N SER A 237 7.41 19.34 -16.05
CA SER A 237 8.22 19.27 -14.82
C SER A 237 9.42 20.22 -14.86
N ASN A 238 9.94 20.58 -13.70
CA ASN A 238 11.16 21.40 -13.62
C ASN A 238 12.35 20.66 -14.25
N GLU A 239 12.40 19.35 -14.06
CA GLU A 239 13.43 18.43 -14.55
C GLU A 239 13.49 18.38 -16.08
N ALA A 240 12.38 18.65 -16.78
CA ALA A 240 12.33 18.70 -18.24
C ALA A 240 13.08 19.91 -18.83
N SER A 241 13.29 20.99 -18.07
CA SER A 241 13.78 22.29 -18.59
C SER A 241 15.11 22.19 -19.34
N ASN A 242 16.01 21.31 -18.92
CA ASN A 242 17.34 21.12 -19.53
C ASN A 242 17.57 19.67 -19.99
N ILE A 243 16.48 18.90 -20.19
CA ILE A 243 16.59 17.47 -20.41
C ILE A 243 17.24 17.11 -21.75
N ASP A 244 17.03 17.93 -22.78
CA ASP A 244 17.63 17.73 -24.11
C ASP A 244 19.16 17.77 -24.09
N VAL A 245 19.75 18.57 -23.21
CA VAL A 245 21.22 18.63 -23.05
C VAL A 245 21.74 17.33 -22.45
N LEU A 246 21.01 16.76 -21.49
CA LEU A 246 21.38 15.49 -20.85
C LEU A 246 21.17 14.30 -21.79
N ILE A 247 20.10 14.33 -22.60
CA ILE A 247 19.87 13.38 -23.69
C ILE A 247 21.05 13.40 -24.67
N GLY A 248 21.40 14.58 -25.21
CA GLY A 248 22.49 14.71 -26.16
C GLY A 248 23.85 14.28 -25.59
N LYS A 249 24.08 14.51 -24.29
CA LYS A 249 25.30 14.04 -23.60
C LYS A 249 25.33 12.50 -23.48
N ALA A 250 24.20 11.88 -23.16
CA ALA A 250 24.10 10.43 -23.10
C ALA A 250 24.30 9.80 -24.49
N GLU A 251 23.67 10.36 -25.53
CA GLU A 251 23.80 9.90 -26.92
C GLU A 251 25.22 10.03 -27.46
N ALA A 252 25.92 11.13 -27.18
CA ALA A 252 27.30 11.34 -27.63
C ALA A 252 28.30 10.36 -26.99
N SER A 253 27.88 9.64 -25.94
CA SER A 253 28.72 8.73 -25.17
C SER A 253 28.36 7.24 -25.41
N LEU A 254 27.45 6.95 -26.34
CA LEU A 254 27.10 5.59 -26.80
C LEU A 254 28.04 5.12 -27.91
#